data_AF-A0A0N9I3C7-F1
#
_entry.id   AF-A0A0N9I3C7-F1
#
_cell.length_a   1.000
_cell.length_b   1.000
_cell.length_c   1.000
_cell.angle_alpha   90.00
_cell.angle_beta   90.00
_cell.angle_gamma   90.00
#
_symmetry.space_group_name_H-M   'P 1'
#
loop_
_entity.id
_entity.type
_entity.pdbx_description
1 polymer ?
#
loop_
_entity_poly.entity_id
_entity_poly.type
_entity_poly.pdbx_seq_one_letter_code
_entity_poly.pdbx_strand_id
1 'polypeptide(L)'
;MDETVSATRAGLLTKRLLVIASHAVEQAALAHVGTDPMVVIAMFQRLPYFERESKVYANIAVRAAATVVGMADRTRPDLPPGVTPVLLRKNEDLTREWSVAVLSPSFGAAVIAQDLEDVDPQRTRLEAARLFHGRWGLRRDEAYAEVVRLRDALGDRLPPVVRHKIDETLASVSEPASVVVEQCTEAAFRRLVGAIDRQTEKSSAILEDTARDHGIDRDPDTGLHTPSMLASWLGPSTDTVPLGLIMLKVHPLTDPHEQHDVRAVIHTGQNIAELLRAELRPVDRAIRLTESDFLLIKPAASEDMLAASTTRIREGVSDLTSMYPFVPMTCTSTWMLTRRRPLPLDTMRSQLDIATAHLEWPPVSGTLADHILSQTDQLLPAYW
;
A
#
# COMPACT_ATOMS: atom_id res chain seq x y z
N MET A 1 20.06 19.39 -7.25
CA MET A 1 20.76 18.51 -8.20
C MET A 1 19.73 17.49 -8.63
N ASP A 2 19.58 17.33 -9.94
CA ASP A 2 18.35 17.01 -10.66
C ASP A 2 17.99 15.52 -10.57
N GLU A 3 16.96 15.18 -9.80
CA GLU A 3 16.36 13.83 -9.79
C GLU A 3 14.90 13.93 -10.24
N THR A 4 14.69 14.57 -11.40
CA THR A 4 13.50 14.29 -12.19
C THR A 4 13.44 12.79 -12.42
N VAL A 5 12.38 12.14 -11.91
CA VAL A 5 11.99 10.79 -12.33
C VAL A 5 11.68 10.85 -13.83
N SER A 6 12.72 10.76 -14.64
CA SER A 6 12.62 10.35 -16.02
C SER A 6 11.96 8.99 -15.98
N ALA A 7 10.88 8.79 -16.76
CA ALA A 7 10.27 7.47 -16.92
C ALA A 7 11.33 6.53 -17.46
N THR A 8 12.03 5.88 -16.54
CA THR A 8 13.17 5.05 -16.85
C THR A 8 12.60 3.71 -17.26
N ARG A 9 13.15 3.17 -18.35
CA ARG A 9 12.72 1.88 -18.88
C ARG A 9 12.92 0.76 -17.86
N ALA A 10 13.91 0.90 -16.99
CA ALA A 10 14.26 -0.02 -15.94
C ALA A 10 14.62 0.74 -14.65
N GLY A 11 14.53 0.11 -13.49
CA GLY A 11 14.83 0.71 -12.19
C GLY A 11 13.60 0.86 -11.32
N LEU A 12 13.52 1.96 -10.57
CA LEU A 12 12.36 2.26 -9.72
C LEU A 12 11.20 2.82 -10.56
N LEU A 13 10.05 2.17 -10.46
CA LEU A 13 8.83 2.46 -11.21
C LEU A 13 7.65 2.61 -10.25
N THR A 14 6.67 3.43 -10.63
CA THR A 14 5.41 3.57 -9.89
C THR A 14 4.37 2.57 -10.40
N LYS A 15 3.38 2.22 -9.57
CA LYS A 15 2.25 1.37 -10.02
C LYS A 15 1.61 1.90 -11.30
N ARG A 16 1.42 3.22 -11.39
CA ARG A 16 0.74 3.84 -12.52
C ARG A 16 1.53 3.68 -13.82
N LEU A 17 2.85 3.86 -13.75
CA LEU A 17 3.74 3.62 -14.87
C LEU A 17 3.62 2.17 -15.36
N LEU A 18 3.58 1.20 -14.45
CA LEU A 18 3.38 -0.21 -14.77
C LEU A 18 2.02 -0.49 -15.40
N VAL A 19 0.94 0.14 -14.92
CA VAL A 19 -0.40 0.02 -15.53
C VAL A 19 -0.39 0.55 -16.97
N ILE A 20 0.18 1.74 -17.20
CA ILE A 20 0.27 2.32 -18.56
C ILE A 20 1.10 1.40 -19.48
N ALA A 21 2.24 0.92 -19.00
CA ALA A 21 3.09 0.02 -19.76
C ALA A 21 2.39 -1.32 -20.06
N SER A 22 1.70 -1.91 -19.08
CA SER A 22 0.98 -3.18 -19.24
C SER A 22 -0.15 -3.06 -20.25
N HIS A 23 -0.95 -1.98 -20.15
CA HIS A 23 -1.99 -1.72 -21.14
C HIS A 23 -1.41 -1.53 -22.54
N ALA A 24 -0.25 -0.89 -22.69
CA ALA A 24 0.38 -0.76 -24.00
C ALA A 24 0.81 -2.11 -24.57
N VAL A 25 1.36 -3.01 -23.73
CA VAL A 25 1.70 -4.38 -24.13
C VAL A 25 0.46 -5.19 -24.52
N GLU A 26 -0.62 -5.11 -23.73
CA GLU A 26 -1.89 -5.79 -24.00
C GLU A 26 -2.56 -5.25 -25.26
N GLN A 27 -2.55 -3.93 -25.48
CA GLN A 27 -3.06 -3.31 -26.70
C GLN A 27 -2.22 -3.72 -27.92
N ALA A 28 -0.90 -3.87 -27.77
CA ALA A 28 -0.06 -4.39 -28.85
C ALA A 28 -0.41 -5.86 -29.19
N ALA A 29 -0.72 -6.70 -28.19
CA ALA A 29 -1.23 -8.05 -28.43
C ALA A 29 -2.58 -8.05 -29.17
N LEU A 30 -3.48 -7.14 -28.80
CA LEU A 30 -4.77 -6.96 -29.48
C LEU A 30 -4.65 -6.31 -30.86
N ALA A 31 -3.58 -5.57 -31.13
CA ALA A 31 -3.28 -4.99 -32.43
C ALA A 31 -2.56 -5.98 -33.35
N HIS A 32 -2.13 -7.14 -32.85
CA HIS A 32 -1.46 -8.16 -33.66
C HIS A 32 -2.36 -8.57 -34.84
N VAL A 33 -1.84 -8.39 -36.05
CA VAL A 33 -2.47 -8.76 -37.32
C VAL A 33 -1.59 -9.83 -37.97
N GLY A 34 -2.17 -10.98 -38.26
CA GLY A 34 -1.45 -12.09 -38.90
C GLY A 34 -1.95 -13.44 -38.42
N THR A 35 -1.34 -14.49 -38.97
CA THR A 35 -1.56 -15.89 -38.57
C THR A 35 -0.43 -16.43 -37.70
N ASP A 36 0.54 -15.58 -37.35
CA ASP A 36 1.70 -15.96 -36.55
C ASP A 36 1.23 -16.40 -35.15
N PRO A 37 1.80 -17.50 -34.59
CA PRO A 37 1.42 -17.94 -33.25
C PRO A 37 1.89 -16.91 -32.22
N MET A 38 0.97 -16.45 -31.37
CA MET A 38 1.25 -15.50 -30.30
C MET A 38 1.02 -16.14 -28.93
N VAL A 39 1.91 -15.86 -27.99
CA VAL A 39 1.80 -16.24 -26.58
C VAL A 39 1.67 -14.98 -25.73
N VAL A 40 0.77 -15.01 -24.76
CA VAL A 40 0.64 -13.99 -23.72
C VAL A 40 0.69 -14.65 -22.35
N ILE A 41 1.60 -14.19 -21.49
CA ILE A 41 1.71 -14.62 -20.09
C ILE A 41 1.58 -13.38 -19.21
N ALA A 42 0.60 -13.39 -18.30
CA ALA A 42 0.40 -12.31 -17.35
C ALA A 42 0.31 -12.82 -15.92
N MET A 43 0.93 -12.11 -14.99
CA MET A 43 1.01 -12.43 -13.57
C MET A 43 0.30 -11.33 -12.79
N PHE A 44 -0.78 -11.71 -12.11
CA PHE A 44 -1.57 -10.81 -11.28
C PHE A 44 -1.34 -11.13 -9.81
N GLN A 45 -0.98 -10.13 -9.03
CA GLN A 45 -0.82 -10.28 -7.59
C GLN A 45 -2.14 -10.71 -6.90
N ARG A 46 -3.31 -10.29 -7.43
CA ARG A 46 -4.63 -10.54 -6.81
C ARG A 46 -5.77 -10.66 -7.84
N LEU A 47 -6.78 -11.46 -7.52
CA LEU A 47 -7.97 -11.66 -8.37
C LEU A 47 -8.75 -10.38 -8.70
N PRO A 48 -9.02 -9.45 -7.76
CA PRO A 48 -9.75 -8.22 -8.09
C PRO A 48 -9.05 -7.30 -9.09
N TYR A 49 -7.72 -7.45 -9.27
CA TYR A 49 -6.99 -6.74 -10.32
C TYR A 49 -7.25 -7.39 -11.68
N PHE A 50 -7.31 -8.72 -11.75
CA PHE A 50 -7.65 -9.43 -12.98
C PHE A 50 -9.12 -9.23 -13.40
N GLU A 51 -10.07 -9.19 -12.45
CA GLU A 51 -11.50 -9.05 -12.78
C GLU A 51 -11.80 -7.82 -13.66
N ARG A 52 -11.05 -6.73 -13.45
CA ARG A 52 -11.15 -5.50 -14.26
C ARG A 52 -10.67 -5.71 -15.70
N GLU A 53 -9.65 -6.55 -15.88
CA GLU A 53 -9.01 -6.84 -17.16
C GLU A 53 -9.55 -8.11 -17.84
N SER A 54 -10.47 -8.83 -17.21
CA SER A 54 -10.98 -10.13 -17.68
C SER A 54 -11.45 -10.10 -19.15
N LYS A 55 -12.12 -9.03 -19.58
CA LYS A 55 -12.57 -8.84 -20.97
C LYS A 55 -11.40 -8.68 -21.95
N VAL A 56 -10.33 -8.00 -21.54
CA VAL A 56 -9.12 -7.81 -22.36
C VAL A 56 -8.46 -9.17 -22.60
N TYR A 57 -8.30 -9.97 -21.54
CA TYR A 57 -7.69 -11.30 -21.65
C TYR A 57 -8.56 -12.32 -22.41
N ALA A 58 -9.88 -12.21 -22.34
CA ALA A 58 -10.77 -12.98 -23.20
C ALA A 58 -10.52 -12.67 -24.69
N ASN A 59 -10.39 -11.39 -25.04
CA ASN A 59 -10.12 -10.97 -26.42
C ASN A 59 -8.72 -11.38 -26.90
N ILE A 60 -7.72 -11.34 -26.00
CA ILE A 60 -6.37 -11.84 -26.28
C ILE A 60 -6.43 -13.36 -26.53
N ALA A 61 -7.13 -14.12 -25.70
CA ALA A 61 -7.22 -15.58 -25.81
C ALA A 61 -7.87 -16.08 -27.12
N VAL A 62 -8.72 -15.27 -27.75
CA VAL A 62 -9.28 -15.57 -29.09
C VAL A 62 -8.20 -15.54 -30.18
N ARG A 63 -7.13 -14.76 -29.99
CA ARG A 63 -6.09 -14.51 -31.00
C ARG A 63 -4.79 -15.26 -30.71
N ALA A 64 -4.46 -15.41 -29.44
CA ALA A 64 -3.24 -16.05 -29.00
C ALA A 64 -3.32 -17.58 -29.16
N ALA A 65 -2.21 -18.20 -29.54
CA ALA A 65 -2.06 -19.65 -29.46
C ALA A 65 -2.22 -20.12 -28.00
N ALA A 66 -1.61 -19.39 -27.07
CA ALA A 66 -1.74 -19.62 -25.63
C ALA A 66 -1.84 -18.29 -24.85
N THR A 67 -2.80 -18.22 -23.92
CA THR A 67 -2.90 -17.14 -22.93
C THR A 67 -2.83 -17.75 -21.53
N VAL A 68 -1.85 -17.33 -20.74
CA VAL A 68 -1.64 -17.81 -19.37
C VAL A 68 -1.83 -16.66 -18.41
N VAL A 69 -2.63 -16.88 -17.37
CA VAL A 69 -2.83 -15.93 -16.29
C VAL A 69 -2.43 -16.59 -14.97
N GLY A 70 -1.30 -16.18 -14.43
CA GLY A 70 -0.82 -16.57 -13.11
C GLY A 70 -1.40 -15.67 -12.03
N MET A 71 -1.79 -16.25 -10.89
CA MET A 71 -2.27 -15.46 -9.75
C MET A 71 -2.04 -16.08 -8.39
N ALA A 72 -1.82 -15.22 -7.39
CA ALA A 72 -1.65 -15.59 -6.00
C ALA A 72 -3.01 -15.60 -5.26
N ASP A 73 -3.79 -16.66 -5.44
CA ASP A 73 -5.06 -16.83 -4.71
C ASP A 73 -5.21 -18.26 -4.16
N ARG A 74 -6.09 -18.43 -3.16
CA ARG A 74 -6.39 -19.72 -2.53
C ARG A 74 -7.32 -20.56 -3.40
N THR A 75 -8.16 -19.91 -4.21
CA THR A 75 -9.17 -20.55 -5.04
C THR A 75 -8.87 -20.31 -6.51
N ARG A 76 -9.10 -21.34 -7.33
CA ARG A 76 -9.04 -21.19 -8.79
C ARG A 76 -10.17 -20.23 -9.22
N PRO A 77 -9.86 -19.11 -9.86
CA PRO A 77 -10.89 -18.23 -10.39
C PRO A 77 -11.59 -18.88 -11.58
N ASP A 78 -12.81 -18.41 -11.86
CA ASP A 78 -13.45 -18.66 -13.15
C ASP A 78 -12.85 -17.69 -14.18
N LEU A 79 -11.98 -18.21 -15.06
CA LEU A 79 -11.36 -17.41 -16.10
C LEU A 79 -12.12 -17.53 -17.43
N PRO A 80 -12.06 -16.50 -18.29
CA PRO A 80 -12.66 -16.57 -19.61
C PRO A 80 -12.17 -17.78 -20.41
N PRO A 81 -13.01 -18.32 -21.32
CA PRO A 81 -12.59 -19.40 -22.22
C PRO A 81 -11.29 -19.08 -22.96
N GLY A 82 -10.41 -20.07 -23.08
CA GLY A 82 -9.11 -19.92 -23.74
C GLY A 82 -7.98 -19.35 -22.86
N VAL A 83 -8.31 -18.79 -21.70
CA VAL A 83 -7.31 -18.36 -20.71
C VAL A 83 -6.94 -19.54 -19.81
N THR A 84 -5.65 -19.81 -19.65
CA THR A 84 -5.13 -20.85 -18.77
C THR A 84 -4.78 -20.28 -17.40
N PRO A 85 -5.54 -20.58 -16.34
CA PRO A 85 -5.19 -20.14 -14.98
C PRO A 85 -4.02 -20.94 -14.44
N VAL A 86 -3.06 -20.25 -13.81
CA VAL A 86 -2.02 -20.85 -12.98
C VAL A 86 -2.09 -20.26 -11.58
N LEU A 87 -2.26 -21.11 -10.57
CA LEU A 87 -2.26 -20.67 -9.17
C LEU A 87 -0.85 -20.70 -8.61
N LEU A 88 -0.47 -19.59 -7.98
CA LEU A 88 0.79 -19.40 -7.27
C LEU A 88 0.56 -19.56 -5.78
N ARG A 89 1.56 -20.10 -5.07
CA ARG A 89 1.50 -20.16 -3.60
C ARG A 89 1.95 -18.82 -3.03
N LYS A 90 1.32 -18.37 -1.94
CA LYS A 90 1.57 -17.05 -1.32
C LYS A 90 3.04 -16.70 -1.03
N ASN A 91 3.89 -17.70 -0.80
CA ASN A 91 5.28 -17.49 -0.40
C ASN A 91 6.26 -17.51 -1.58
N GLU A 92 5.76 -17.56 -2.82
CA GLU A 92 6.61 -17.59 -4.02
C GLU A 92 6.91 -16.18 -4.50
N ASP A 93 8.10 -15.96 -5.05
CA ASP A 93 8.51 -14.62 -5.50
C ASP A 93 7.62 -14.08 -6.61
N LEU A 94 7.13 -14.95 -7.50
CA LEU A 94 6.17 -14.59 -8.55
C LEU A 94 4.84 -14.02 -8.02
N THR A 95 4.51 -14.18 -6.73
CA THR A 95 3.31 -13.55 -6.16
C THR A 95 3.47 -12.05 -5.93
N ARG A 96 4.73 -11.60 -5.80
CA ARG A 96 5.12 -10.20 -5.65
C ARG A 96 5.57 -9.59 -6.98
N GLU A 97 5.67 -10.40 -8.02
CA GLU A 97 6.00 -9.97 -9.38
C GLU A 97 4.74 -9.55 -10.15
N TRP A 98 4.81 -8.40 -10.79
CA TRP A 98 3.91 -7.94 -11.82
C TRP A 98 4.57 -8.23 -13.17
N SER A 99 3.99 -9.11 -13.96
CA SER A 99 4.54 -9.45 -15.28
C SER A 99 3.46 -9.51 -16.35
N VAL A 100 3.73 -8.93 -17.51
CA VAL A 100 2.95 -9.10 -18.73
C VAL A 100 3.95 -9.26 -19.87
N ALA A 101 3.97 -10.41 -20.52
CA ALA A 101 4.85 -10.71 -21.65
C ALA A 101 4.02 -11.18 -22.84
N VAL A 102 4.31 -10.59 -24.00
CA VAL A 102 3.70 -10.92 -25.29
C VAL A 102 4.82 -11.26 -26.26
N LEU A 103 4.69 -12.40 -26.94
CA LEU A 103 5.67 -12.85 -27.92
C LEU A 103 4.98 -13.47 -29.13
N SER A 104 5.45 -13.08 -30.32
CA SER A 104 5.19 -13.73 -31.60
C SER A 104 6.49 -13.73 -32.43
N PRO A 105 6.55 -14.48 -33.55
CA PRO A 105 7.64 -14.39 -34.52
C PRO A 105 8.03 -12.98 -34.94
N SER A 106 7.05 -12.08 -35.05
CA SER A 106 7.21 -10.75 -35.63
C SER A 106 7.25 -9.62 -34.58
N PHE A 107 6.87 -9.89 -33.33
CA PHE A 107 6.75 -8.87 -32.29
C PHE A 107 7.05 -9.43 -30.90
N GLY A 108 7.56 -8.59 -30.00
CA GLY A 108 7.53 -8.92 -28.59
C GLY A 108 7.61 -7.69 -27.70
N ALA A 109 6.95 -7.79 -26.55
CA ALA A 109 6.93 -6.75 -25.55
C ALA A 109 6.77 -7.36 -24.16
N ALA A 110 7.33 -6.70 -23.16
CA ALA A 110 7.19 -7.16 -21.79
C ALA A 110 7.22 -6.02 -20.77
N VAL A 111 6.54 -6.24 -19.66
CA VAL A 111 6.60 -5.47 -18.41
C VAL A 111 6.87 -6.48 -17.30
N ILE A 112 7.89 -6.25 -16.49
CA ILE A 112 8.25 -7.08 -15.34
C ILE A 112 8.61 -6.15 -14.21
N ALA A 113 8.01 -6.32 -13.04
CA ALA A 113 8.32 -5.50 -11.89
C ALA A 113 8.07 -6.22 -10.59
N GLN A 114 9.01 -6.12 -9.66
CA GLN A 114 8.88 -6.63 -8.31
C GLN A 114 8.34 -5.54 -7.40
N ASP A 115 7.28 -5.82 -6.65
CA ASP A 115 6.81 -4.93 -5.59
C ASP A 115 7.84 -4.88 -4.46
N LEU A 116 8.31 -3.67 -4.14
CA LEU A 116 9.28 -3.45 -3.05
C LEU A 116 8.61 -3.36 -1.69
N GLU A 117 7.27 -3.30 -1.65
CA GLU A 117 6.47 -3.04 -0.44
C GLU A 117 6.85 -1.71 0.23
N ASP A 118 7.40 -0.80 -0.58
CA ASP A 118 7.90 0.51 -0.18
C ASP A 118 7.13 1.62 -0.90
N VAL A 119 7.28 2.85 -0.43
CA VAL A 119 6.55 4.02 -0.93
C VAL A 119 7.46 5.20 -1.18
N ASP A 120 7.17 5.95 -2.24
CA ASP A 120 7.73 7.29 -2.46
C ASP A 120 7.19 8.24 -1.39
N PRO A 121 8.03 8.74 -0.47
CA PRO A 121 7.58 9.53 0.67
C PRO A 121 7.02 10.90 0.25
N GLN A 122 7.33 11.38 -0.96
CA GLN A 122 6.85 12.67 -1.48
C GLN A 122 5.44 12.59 -2.07
N ARG A 123 4.92 11.38 -2.27
CA ARG A 123 3.54 11.19 -2.71
C ARG A 123 2.58 11.30 -1.56
N THR A 124 1.36 11.61 -1.89
CA THR A 124 0.28 11.86 -0.95
C THR A 124 -0.69 10.68 -0.90
N ARG A 125 -0.94 9.99 -2.01
CA ARG A 125 -1.83 8.81 -2.03
C ARG A 125 -1.02 7.52 -1.92
N LEU A 126 -1.40 6.65 -0.98
CA LEU A 126 -0.67 5.41 -0.69
C LEU A 126 -0.49 4.53 -1.93
N GLU A 127 -1.56 4.25 -2.65
CA GLU A 127 -1.51 3.34 -3.80
C GLU A 127 -0.68 3.91 -4.97
N ALA A 128 -0.64 5.23 -5.11
CA ALA A 128 0.20 5.90 -6.11
C ALA A 128 1.68 5.98 -5.68
N ALA A 129 1.94 5.94 -4.37
CA ALA A 129 3.27 6.01 -3.78
C ALA A 129 4.04 4.70 -3.93
N ARG A 130 3.37 3.56 -4.14
CA ARG A 130 4.02 2.24 -4.22
C ARG A 130 5.16 2.20 -5.24
N LEU A 131 6.29 1.70 -4.77
CA LEU A 131 7.51 1.54 -5.55
C LEU A 131 7.70 0.10 -6.00
N PHE A 132 8.15 -0.04 -7.23
CA PHE A 132 8.45 -1.31 -7.84
C PHE A 132 9.85 -1.24 -8.46
N HIS A 133 10.60 -2.33 -8.37
CA HIS A 133 11.83 -2.47 -9.15
C HIS A 133 11.52 -3.29 -10.39
N GLY A 134 11.64 -2.71 -11.57
CA GLY A 134 11.21 -3.39 -12.77
C GLY A 134 11.81 -2.85 -14.05
N ARG A 135 11.34 -3.41 -15.15
CA ARG A 135 11.62 -2.97 -16.50
C ARG A 135 10.43 -3.18 -17.40
N TRP A 136 10.34 -2.38 -18.46
CA TRP A 136 9.39 -2.58 -19.53
C TRP A 136 10.07 -2.36 -20.89
N GLY A 137 9.49 -2.86 -21.96
CA GLY A 137 10.06 -2.68 -23.30
C GLY A 137 9.19 -3.27 -24.39
N LEU A 138 9.42 -2.81 -25.62
CA LEU A 138 8.75 -3.30 -26.83
C LEU A 138 9.76 -4.03 -27.72
N ARG A 139 10.65 -4.78 -27.08
CA ARG A 139 11.75 -5.50 -27.73
C ARG A 139 11.50 -7.00 -27.70
N ARG A 140 11.63 -7.65 -28.86
CA ARG A 140 11.31 -9.07 -29.01
C ARG A 140 12.30 -9.97 -28.28
N ASP A 141 13.57 -9.60 -28.24
CA ASP A 141 14.61 -10.37 -27.52
C ASP A 141 14.36 -10.38 -26.00
N GLU A 142 13.96 -9.24 -25.44
CA GLU A 142 13.60 -9.16 -24.02
C GLU A 142 12.33 -9.95 -23.71
N ALA A 143 11.30 -9.84 -24.55
CA ALA A 143 10.08 -10.62 -24.40
C ALA A 143 10.33 -12.13 -24.53
N TYR A 144 11.21 -12.55 -25.45
CA TYR A 144 11.62 -13.94 -25.59
C TYR A 144 12.26 -14.47 -24.31
N ALA A 145 13.24 -13.75 -23.76
CA ALA A 145 13.90 -14.13 -22.51
C ALA A 145 12.90 -14.24 -21.35
N GLU A 146 11.92 -13.36 -21.30
CA GLU A 146 10.91 -13.33 -20.25
C GLU A 146 9.86 -14.44 -20.39
N VAL A 147 9.45 -14.76 -21.62
CA VAL A 147 8.58 -15.93 -21.88
C VAL A 147 9.30 -17.23 -21.50
N VAL A 148 10.60 -17.37 -21.81
CA VAL A 148 11.41 -18.52 -21.37
C VAL A 148 11.45 -18.59 -19.85
N ARG A 149 11.80 -17.50 -19.18
CA ARG A 149 11.87 -17.43 -17.70
C ARG A 149 10.53 -17.79 -17.06
N LEU A 150 9.43 -17.22 -17.53
CA LEU A 150 8.10 -17.47 -16.98
C LEU A 150 7.63 -18.90 -17.27
N ARG A 151 7.85 -19.43 -18.48
CA ARG A 151 7.55 -20.83 -18.80
C ARG A 151 8.27 -21.78 -17.83
N ASP A 152 9.56 -21.54 -17.60
CA ASP A 152 10.38 -22.39 -16.72
C ASP A 152 9.96 -22.25 -15.25
N ALA A 153 9.69 -21.03 -14.79
CA ALA A 153 9.24 -20.76 -13.43
C ALA A 153 7.85 -21.33 -13.12
N LEU A 154 6.94 -21.33 -14.10
CA LEU A 154 5.62 -21.95 -13.96
C LEU A 154 5.70 -23.49 -14.07
N GLY A 155 6.68 -24.02 -14.81
CA GLY A 155 7.05 -25.44 -14.82
C GLY A 155 5.86 -26.38 -15.08
N ASP A 156 5.68 -27.36 -14.20
CA ASP A 156 4.63 -28.40 -14.32
C ASP A 156 3.21 -27.87 -14.06
N ARG A 157 3.07 -26.60 -13.66
CA ARG A 157 1.75 -25.97 -13.48
C ARG A 157 1.12 -25.60 -14.81
N LEU A 158 1.93 -25.48 -15.86
CA LEU A 158 1.45 -25.31 -17.21
C LEU A 158 0.94 -26.67 -17.72
N PRO A 159 -0.33 -26.77 -18.16
CA PRO A 159 -0.81 -27.96 -18.83
C PRO A 159 0.09 -28.32 -20.02
N PRO A 160 0.38 -29.61 -20.29
CA PRO A 160 1.31 -30.01 -21.35
C PRO A 160 0.98 -29.41 -22.72
N VAL A 161 -0.31 -29.31 -23.06
CA VAL A 161 -0.79 -28.69 -24.31
C VAL A 161 -0.43 -27.20 -24.39
N VAL A 162 -0.55 -26.47 -23.28
CA VAL A 162 -0.23 -25.04 -23.22
C VAL A 162 1.28 -24.84 -23.28
N ARG A 163 2.04 -25.66 -22.57
CA ARG A 163 3.50 -25.66 -22.62
C ARG A 163 4.01 -25.92 -24.03
N HIS A 164 3.45 -26.89 -24.73
CA HIS A 164 3.81 -27.20 -26.11
C HIS A 164 3.59 -26.01 -27.05
N LYS A 165 2.43 -25.34 -26.96
CA LYS A 165 2.16 -24.12 -27.75
C LYS A 165 3.15 -22.99 -27.45
N ILE A 166 3.56 -22.83 -26.19
CA ILE A 166 4.59 -21.86 -25.83
C ILE A 166 5.92 -22.22 -26.50
N ASP A 167 6.31 -23.49 -26.44
CA ASP A 167 7.54 -23.98 -27.04
C ASP A 167 7.53 -23.87 -28.58
N GLU A 168 6.39 -24.11 -29.24
CA GLU A 168 6.22 -23.88 -30.68
C GLU A 168 6.39 -22.40 -31.05
N THR A 169 5.76 -21.48 -30.30
CA THR A 169 5.95 -20.04 -30.51
C THR A 169 7.41 -19.64 -30.33
N LEU A 170 8.08 -20.11 -29.27
CA LEU A 170 9.51 -19.85 -29.05
C LEU A 170 10.35 -20.37 -30.23
N ALA A 171 10.10 -21.58 -30.70
CA ALA A 171 10.83 -22.18 -31.83
C ALA A 171 10.60 -21.41 -33.15
N SER A 172 9.43 -20.79 -33.32
CA SER A 172 9.12 -20.00 -34.52
C SER A 172 9.82 -18.62 -34.57
N VAL A 173 10.36 -18.15 -33.45
CA VAL A 173 11.20 -16.93 -33.40
C VAL A 173 12.59 -17.26 -33.92
N SER A 174 12.74 -17.27 -35.25
CA SER A 174 13.96 -17.67 -35.95
C SER A 174 14.77 -16.50 -36.50
N GLU A 175 14.10 -15.42 -36.89
CA GLU A 175 14.76 -14.21 -37.36
C GLU A 175 15.21 -13.32 -36.19
N PRO A 176 16.28 -12.53 -36.35
CA PRO A 176 16.57 -11.44 -35.44
C PRO A 176 15.53 -10.33 -35.59
N ALA A 177 15.16 -9.70 -34.48
CA ALA A 177 14.18 -8.62 -34.49
C ALA A 177 14.70 -7.39 -35.25
N SER A 178 13.80 -6.55 -35.76
CA SER A 178 14.19 -5.27 -36.36
C SER A 178 14.61 -4.31 -35.25
N VAL A 179 15.90 -4.37 -34.89
CA VAL A 179 16.48 -3.61 -33.79
C VAL A 179 16.17 -2.11 -33.91
N VAL A 180 16.18 -1.56 -35.13
CA VAL A 180 15.92 -0.13 -35.37
C VAL A 180 14.45 0.25 -35.11
N VAL A 181 13.49 -0.52 -35.63
CA VAL A 181 12.06 -0.20 -35.46
C VAL A 181 11.66 -0.36 -33.99
N GLU A 182 12.13 -1.42 -33.33
CA GLU A 182 11.85 -1.67 -31.91
C GLU A 182 12.46 -0.57 -31.04
N GLN A 183 13.70 -0.16 -31.29
CA GLN A 183 14.34 0.95 -30.56
C GLN A 183 13.63 2.29 -30.77
N CYS A 184 13.23 2.61 -31.99
CA CYS A 184 12.48 3.85 -32.28
C CYS A 184 11.12 3.85 -31.59
N THR A 185 10.40 2.72 -31.64
CA THR A 185 9.08 2.55 -31.02
C THR A 185 9.20 2.66 -29.50
N GLU A 186 10.19 2.00 -28.90
CA GLU A 186 10.46 2.08 -27.47
C GLU A 186 10.83 3.51 -27.03
N ALA A 187 11.68 4.20 -27.79
CA ALA A 187 12.07 5.57 -27.49
C ALA A 187 10.86 6.54 -27.53
N ALA A 188 9.98 6.38 -28.52
CA ALA A 188 8.74 7.14 -28.61
C ALA A 188 7.80 6.82 -27.44
N PHE A 189 7.62 5.54 -27.12
CA PHE A 189 6.78 5.11 -26.00
C PHE A 189 7.30 5.65 -24.66
N ARG A 190 8.61 5.59 -24.43
CA ARG A 190 9.27 6.16 -23.23
C ARG A 190 8.99 7.65 -23.07
N ARG A 191 9.04 8.40 -24.18
CA ARG A 191 8.78 9.84 -24.18
C ARG A 191 7.33 10.15 -23.80
N LEU A 192 6.37 9.41 -24.37
CA LEU A 192 4.94 9.57 -24.12
C LEU A 192 4.59 9.22 -22.67
N VAL A 193 5.05 8.05 -22.22
CA VAL A 193 4.83 7.56 -20.86
C VAL A 193 5.35 8.57 -19.83
N GLY A 194 6.58 9.09 -20.00
CA GLY A 194 7.11 10.11 -19.12
C GLY A 194 6.38 11.46 -19.19
N ALA A 195 5.75 11.79 -20.32
CA ALA A 195 4.92 13.00 -20.42
C ALA A 195 3.60 12.86 -19.67
N ILE A 196 2.92 11.71 -19.83
CA ILE A 196 1.68 11.37 -19.11
C ILE A 196 1.94 11.30 -17.61
N ASP A 197 3.07 10.71 -17.19
CA ASP A 197 3.41 10.59 -15.78
C ASP A 197 3.48 12.00 -15.15
N ARG A 198 4.36 12.87 -15.68
CA ARG A 198 4.49 14.26 -15.18
C ARG A 198 3.21 15.08 -15.24
N GLN A 199 2.38 14.92 -16.26
CA GLN A 199 1.15 15.71 -16.38
C GLN A 199 0.15 15.37 -15.26
N THR A 200 -0.05 14.09 -14.98
CA THR A 200 -0.98 13.67 -13.93
C THR A 200 -0.47 13.98 -12.53
N GLU A 201 0.85 14.02 -12.32
CA GLU A 201 1.43 14.48 -11.05
C GLU A 201 1.04 15.92 -10.78
N LYS A 202 1.20 16.79 -11.77
CA LYS A 202 0.77 18.18 -11.69
C LYS A 202 -0.73 18.28 -11.41
N SER A 203 -1.55 17.51 -12.11
CA SER A 203 -3.01 17.50 -11.87
C SER A 203 -3.38 16.99 -10.46
N SER A 204 -2.68 15.99 -9.95
CA SER A 204 -2.94 15.44 -8.60
C SER A 204 -2.56 16.44 -7.51
N ALA A 205 -1.42 17.12 -7.67
CA ALA A 205 -1.00 18.17 -6.76
C ALA A 205 -2.03 19.31 -6.70
N ILE A 206 -2.57 19.75 -7.84
CA ILE A 206 -3.61 20.79 -7.90
C ILE A 206 -4.90 20.35 -7.17
N LEU A 207 -5.34 19.11 -7.40
CA LEU A 207 -6.55 18.58 -6.74
C LEU A 207 -6.39 18.51 -5.22
N GLU A 208 -5.19 18.17 -4.74
CA GLU A 208 -4.91 18.09 -3.31
C GLU A 208 -4.79 19.45 -2.65
N ASP A 209 -4.22 20.42 -3.35
CA ASP A 209 -4.19 21.81 -2.90
C ASP A 209 -5.62 22.36 -2.77
N THR A 210 -6.48 22.07 -3.76
CA THR A 210 -7.89 22.45 -3.72
C THR A 210 -8.66 21.77 -2.57
N ALA A 211 -8.42 20.47 -2.33
CA ALA A 211 -9.04 19.76 -1.22
C ALA A 211 -8.59 20.30 0.15
N ARG A 212 -7.34 20.74 0.25
CA ARG A 212 -6.78 21.39 1.44
C ARG A 212 -7.48 22.73 1.71
N ASP A 213 -7.65 23.55 0.68
CA ASP A 213 -8.34 24.85 0.79
C ASP A 213 -9.80 24.71 1.23
N HIS A 214 -10.47 23.63 0.84
CA HIS A 214 -11.87 23.38 1.21
C HIS A 214 -12.06 22.66 2.55
N GLY A 215 -10.99 22.26 3.25
CA GLY A 215 -11.09 21.60 4.56
C GLY A 215 -11.83 20.25 4.53
N ILE A 216 -11.94 19.61 3.35
CA ILE A 216 -12.65 18.33 3.22
C ILE A 216 -11.87 17.24 3.97
N ASP A 217 -12.58 16.43 4.75
CA ASP A 217 -12.01 15.37 5.60
C ASP A 217 -10.95 15.88 6.60
N ARG A 218 -11.13 17.11 7.10
CA ARG A 218 -10.30 17.74 8.13
C ARG A 218 -11.12 18.05 9.38
N ASP A 219 -10.49 17.85 10.53
CA ASP A 219 -11.01 18.29 11.81
C ASP A 219 -10.89 19.81 11.92
N PRO A 220 -11.96 20.56 12.27
CA PRO A 220 -11.95 22.02 12.27
C PRO A 220 -11.02 22.63 13.33
N ASP A 221 -10.83 21.96 14.47
CA ASP A 221 -10.05 22.52 15.58
C ASP A 221 -8.54 22.31 15.36
N THR A 222 -8.18 21.10 14.94
CA THR A 222 -6.77 20.67 14.84
C THR A 222 -6.23 20.74 13.42
N GLY A 223 -7.09 20.71 12.40
CA GLY A 223 -6.74 20.57 10.99
C GLY A 223 -6.15 19.19 10.62
N LEU A 224 -6.23 18.20 11.52
CA LEU A 224 -5.82 16.83 11.23
C LEU A 224 -6.87 16.14 10.35
N HIS A 225 -6.54 14.97 9.81
CA HIS A 225 -7.53 14.22 9.02
C HIS A 225 -8.61 13.61 9.91
N THR A 226 -9.82 13.52 9.38
CA THR A 226 -10.91 12.75 9.99
C THR A 226 -10.84 11.28 9.58
N PRO A 227 -11.48 10.35 10.31
CA PRO A 227 -11.52 8.93 9.93
C PRO A 227 -12.15 8.67 8.54
N SER A 228 -13.02 9.55 8.05
CA SER A 228 -13.63 9.46 6.70
C SER A 228 -12.58 9.47 5.58
N MET A 229 -11.45 10.14 5.79
CA MET A 229 -10.33 10.23 4.86
C MET A 229 -9.67 8.88 4.55
N LEU A 230 -9.74 7.93 5.48
CA LEU A 230 -9.00 6.68 5.41
C LEU A 230 -9.32 5.87 4.16
N ALA A 231 -10.61 5.76 3.82
CA ALA A 231 -11.04 4.96 2.69
C ALA A 231 -10.54 5.54 1.36
N SER A 232 -10.59 6.87 1.20
CA SER A 232 -10.14 7.55 -0.02
C SER A 232 -8.62 7.51 -0.16
N TRP A 233 -7.88 7.61 0.95
CA TRP A 233 -6.43 7.60 0.96
C TRP A 233 -5.80 6.21 0.81
N LEU A 234 -6.29 5.22 1.54
CA LEU A 234 -5.83 3.82 1.44
C LEU A 234 -6.18 3.22 0.07
N GLY A 235 -7.27 3.69 -0.53
CA GLY A 235 -7.80 3.16 -1.77
C GLY A 235 -8.47 1.79 -1.61
N PRO A 236 -8.93 1.18 -2.72
CA PRO A 236 -9.81 0.01 -2.68
C PRO A 236 -9.17 -1.30 -2.20
N SER A 237 -7.85 -1.39 -2.02
CA SER A 237 -7.16 -2.63 -1.63
C SER A 237 -5.67 -2.38 -1.37
N THR A 238 -5.19 -2.47 -0.12
CA THR A 238 -3.73 -2.47 0.13
C THR A 238 -3.36 -3.25 1.39
N ASP A 239 -3.26 -4.58 1.33
CA ASP A 239 -2.43 -5.38 2.26
C ASP A 239 -0.99 -5.56 1.75
N THR A 240 -0.68 -4.94 0.61
CA THR A 240 0.59 -5.02 -0.12
C THR A 240 1.70 -4.26 0.61
N VAL A 241 1.42 -3.03 1.06
CA VAL A 241 2.36 -2.23 1.85
C VAL A 241 2.05 -2.40 3.34
N PRO A 242 3.03 -2.81 4.17
CA PRO A 242 2.85 -2.81 5.62
C PRO A 242 2.67 -1.38 6.13
N LEU A 243 1.71 -1.18 7.03
CA LEU A 243 1.48 0.10 7.68
C LEU A 243 1.97 0.04 9.11
N GLY A 244 2.81 0.99 9.48
CA GLY A 244 3.06 1.31 10.87
C GLY A 244 1.94 2.19 11.41
N LEU A 245 1.36 1.78 12.52
CA LEU A 245 0.32 2.51 13.23
C LEU A 245 0.90 2.97 14.57
N ILE A 246 0.71 4.24 14.91
CA ILE A 246 1.01 4.78 16.24
C ILE A 246 -0.30 5.37 16.77
N MET A 247 -0.81 4.83 17.86
CA MET A 247 -2.01 5.35 18.53
C MET A 247 -1.58 6.06 19.80
N LEU A 248 -2.11 7.25 20.01
CA LEU A 248 -1.83 8.10 21.15
C LEU A 248 -3.14 8.47 21.83
N LYS A 249 -3.11 8.52 23.16
CA LYS A 249 -4.18 9.07 23.98
C LYS A 249 -3.58 10.10 24.92
N VAL A 250 -4.19 11.28 24.94
CA VAL A 250 -3.73 12.40 25.76
C VAL A 250 -4.78 12.68 26.84
N HIS A 251 -4.41 12.50 28.11
CA HIS A 251 -5.29 12.66 29.29
C HIS A 251 -4.82 13.82 30.20
N PRO A 252 -5.73 14.60 30.81
CA PRO A 252 -6.88 15.26 30.23
C PRO A 252 -6.53 16.67 29.73
N LEU A 253 -7.08 16.95 28.56
CA LEU A 253 -7.55 18.27 28.16
C LEU A 253 -8.94 18.61 28.74
N THR A 254 -9.46 17.74 29.61
CA THR A 254 -10.81 17.76 30.18
C THR A 254 -10.78 17.09 31.56
N ASP A 255 -10.32 17.80 32.59
CA ASP A 255 -10.73 17.45 33.95
C ASP A 255 -12.17 17.95 34.13
N PRO A 256 -13.18 17.08 34.38
CA PRO A 256 -14.55 17.50 34.59
C PRO A 256 -14.74 18.43 35.81
N HIS A 257 -13.73 18.55 36.68
CA HIS A 257 -13.76 19.43 37.85
C HIS A 257 -13.16 20.82 37.62
N GLU A 258 -12.42 21.04 36.53
CA GLU A 258 -11.83 22.33 36.21
C GLU A 258 -12.45 22.89 34.93
N GLN A 259 -13.17 24.02 35.06
CA GLN A 259 -13.60 24.86 33.93
C GLN A 259 -12.38 25.43 33.22
N HIS A 260 -11.70 24.61 32.43
CA HIS A 260 -10.66 25.07 31.52
C HIS A 260 -11.32 25.98 30.48
N ASP A 261 -10.70 27.13 30.20
CA ASP A 261 -11.12 28.01 29.11
C ASP A 261 -11.12 27.18 27.82
N VAL A 262 -12.25 27.14 27.10
CA VAL A 262 -12.42 26.42 25.83
C VAL A 262 -11.28 26.74 24.86
N ARG A 263 -10.71 27.95 24.95
CA ARG A 263 -9.53 28.37 24.17
C ARG A 263 -8.26 27.60 24.51
N ALA A 264 -8.02 27.28 25.77
CA ALA A 264 -6.85 26.51 26.19
C ALA A 264 -6.90 25.07 25.65
N VAL A 265 -8.10 24.47 25.63
CA VAL A 265 -8.33 23.14 25.07
C VAL A 265 -8.05 23.12 23.56
N ILE A 266 -8.60 24.08 22.82
CA ILE A 266 -8.38 24.22 21.38
C ILE A 266 -6.90 24.47 21.06
N HIS A 267 -6.26 25.40 21.77
CA HIS A 267 -4.84 25.73 21.55
C HIS A 267 -3.94 24.51 21.82
N THR A 268 -4.25 23.72 22.84
CA THR A 268 -3.48 22.52 23.14
C THR A 268 -3.70 21.44 22.08
N GLY A 269 -4.93 21.26 21.60
CA GLY A 269 -5.22 20.38 20.47
C GLY A 269 -4.45 20.79 19.21
N GLN A 270 -4.30 22.09 18.95
CA GLN A 270 -3.50 22.63 17.85
C GLN A 270 -2.00 22.36 18.04
N ASN A 271 -1.46 22.58 19.24
CA ASN A 271 -0.06 22.28 19.57
C ASN A 271 0.26 20.80 19.39
N ILE A 272 -0.62 19.91 19.86
CA ILE A 272 -0.50 18.47 19.64
C ILE A 272 -0.52 18.18 18.13
N ALA A 273 -1.45 18.76 17.38
CA ALA A 273 -1.53 18.55 15.95
C ALA A 273 -0.28 19.03 15.19
N GLU A 274 0.34 20.14 15.61
CA GLU A 274 1.62 20.62 15.07
C GLU A 274 2.77 19.66 15.37
N LEU A 275 2.86 19.18 16.61
CA LEU A 275 3.83 18.16 17.02
C LEU A 275 3.67 16.90 16.16
N LEU A 276 2.45 16.41 15.98
CA LEU A 276 2.20 15.22 15.17
C LEU A 276 2.58 15.46 13.70
N ARG A 277 2.28 16.64 13.13
CA ARG A 277 2.64 16.98 11.74
C ARG A 277 4.14 17.04 11.51
N ALA A 278 4.92 17.49 12.48
CA ALA A 278 6.37 17.56 12.39
C ALA A 278 7.02 16.17 12.15
N GLU A 279 6.35 15.10 12.59
CA GLU A 279 6.81 13.73 12.39
C GLU A 279 6.35 13.12 11.06
N LEU A 280 5.51 13.79 10.25
CA LEU A 280 4.91 13.19 9.05
C LEU A 280 5.73 13.45 7.79
N ARG A 281 5.91 12.39 6.99
CA ARG A 281 6.22 12.50 5.56
C ARG A 281 4.95 12.86 4.78
N PRO A 282 5.05 13.44 3.56
CA PRO A 282 3.87 13.71 2.72
C PRO A 282 2.92 12.51 2.50
N VAL A 283 3.46 11.27 2.50
CA VAL A 283 2.66 10.04 2.39
C VAL A 283 2.01 9.62 3.72
N ASP A 284 2.55 10.04 4.87
CA ASP A 284 2.05 9.67 6.19
C ASP A 284 0.74 10.42 6.51
N ARG A 285 -0.06 9.90 7.44
CA ARG A 285 -1.29 10.56 7.88
C ARG A 285 -1.40 10.61 9.39
N ALA A 286 -1.79 11.77 9.91
CA ALA A 286 -2.27 11.93 11.27
C ALA A 286 -3.78 12.16 11.25
N ILE A 287 -4.49 11.41 12.08
CA ILE A 287 -5.94 11.33 12.14
C ILE A 287 -6.36 11.59 13.58
N ARG A 288 -7.33 12.49 13.75
CA ARG A 288 -8.01 12.68 15.02
C ARG A 288 -9.16 11.68 15.10
N LEU A 289 -9.08 10.72 16.02
CA LEU A 289 -10.12 9.69 16.20
C LEU A 289 -11.22 10.18 17.13
N THR A 290 -10.82 10.82 18.23
CA THR A 290 -11.70 11.46 19.22
C THR A 290 -11.04 12.76 19.69
N GLU A 291 -11.59 13.40 20.72
CA GLU A 291 -10.99 14.62 21.28
C GLU A 291 -9.57 14.40 21.84
N SER A 292 -9.29 13.20 22.37
CA SER A 292 -8.04 12.82 23.03
C SER A 292 -7.27 11.69 22.33
N ASP A 293 -7.91 10.95 21.42
CA ASP A 293 -7.28 9.86 20.68
C ASP A 293 -6.77 10.35 19.31
N PHE A 294 -5.50 10.08 19.04
CA PHE A 294 -4.84 10.39 17.77
C PHE A 294 -4.23 9.12 17.17
N LEU A 295 -4.23 9.04 15.84
CA LEU A 295 -3.65 7.93 15.09
C LEU A 295 -2.71 8.48 14.02
N LEU A 296 -1.46 8.01 14.03
CA LEU A 296 -0.52 8.20 12.93
C LEU A 296 -0.41 6.91 12.14
N ILE A 297 -0.43 7.04 10.82
CA ILE A 297 -0.26 5.96 9.88
C ILE A 297 0.96 6.28 9.02
N LYS A 298 1.96 5.42 9.12
CA LYS A 298 3.25 5.51 8.43
C LYS A 298 3.43 4.30 7.51
N PRO A 299 3.17 4.43 6.20
CA PRO A 299 3.39 3.34 5.25
C PRO A 299 4.88 2.98 5.13
N ALA A 300 5.18 1.70 4.93
CA ALA A 300 6.55 1.19 4.79
C ALA A 300 7.50 1.64 5.92
N ALA A 301 6.98 1.74 7.15
CA ALA A 301 7.79 2.06 8.33
C ALA A 301 8.42 0.79 8.92
N SER A 302 9.68 0.89 9.38
CA SER A 302 10.31 -0.14 10.20
C SER A 302 9.89 -0.01 11.67
N GLU A 303 10.08 -1.07 12.46
CA GLU A 303 9.83 -1.04 13.91
C GLU A 303 10.66 0.04 14.61
N ASP A 304 11.94 0.19 14.23
CA ASP A 304 12.82 1.23 14.76
C ASP A 304 12.29 2.64 14.48
N MET A 305 11.77 2.88 13.27
CA MET A 305 11.17 4.16 12.91
C MET A 305 9.94 4.46 13.75
N LEU A 306 9.10 3.44 14.02
CA LEU A 306 7.90 3.60 14.86
C LEU A 306 8.28 3.89 16.31
N ALA A 307 9.19 3.10 16.88
CA ALA A 307 9.67 3.30 18.25
C ALA A 307 10.31 4.68 18.44
N ALA A 308 11.15 5.12 17.50
CA ALA A 308 11.77 6.44 17.53
C ALA A 308 10.74 7.57 17.39
N SER A 309 9.76 7.44 16.49
CA SER A 309 8.67 8.43 16.34
C SER A 309 7.81 8.50 17.61
N THR A 310 7.44 7.36 18.20
CA THR A 310 6.68 7.31 19.44
C THR A 310 7.44 7.98 20.61
N THR A 311 8.75 7.77 20.69
CA THR A 311 9.60 8.41 21.71
C THR A 311 9.60 9.92 21.54
N ARG A 312 9.87 10.44 20.34
CA ARG A 312 9.85 11.88 20.05
C ARG A 312 8.49 12.53 20.31
N ILE A 313 7.40 11.86 19.96
CA ILE A 313 6.05 12.38 20.24
C ILE A 313 5.81 12.47 21.75
N ARG A 314 6.19 11.43 22.52
CA ARG A 314 6.06 11.46 23.99
C ARG A 314 6.88 12.58 24.63
N GLU A 315 8.12 12.74 24.19
CA GLU A 315 9.00 13.83 24.64
C GLU A 315 8.37 15.19 24.31
N GLY A 316 7.92 15.38 23.07
CA GLY A 316 7.26 16.61 22.65
C GLY A 316 5.98 16.93 23.43
N VAL A 317 5.16 15.93 23.79
CA VAL A 317 3.99 16.17 24.66
C VAL A 317 4.45 16.55 26.07
N SER A 318 5.48 15.90 26.62
CA SER A 318 6.03 16.25 27.93
C SER A 318 6.59 17.68 27.97
N ASP A 319 7.22 18.13 26.89
CA ASP A 319 7.71 19.50 26.75
C ASP A 319 6.55 20.50 26.68
N LEU A 320 5.47 20.17 25.96
CA LEU A 320 4.25 20.97 25.96
C LEU A 320 3.63 21.08 27.35
N THR A 321 3.62 20.00 28.14
CA THR A 321 3.16 20.04 29.55
C THR A 321 4.00 21.00 30.38
N SER A 322 5.32 21.04 30.13
CA SER A 322 6.24 21.95 30.83
C SER A 322 6.03 23.42 30.43
N MET A 323 5.66 23.68 29.18
CA MET A 323 5.36 25.02 28.66
C MET A 323 3.98 25.54 29.11
N TYR A 324 3.02 24.63 29.30
CA TYR A 324 1.64 24.93 29.70
C TYR A 324 1.27 24.19 30.98
N PRO A 325 1.86 24.55 32.15
CA PRO A 325 1.70 23.80 33.39
C PRO A 325 0.26 23.80 33.96
N PHE A 326 -0.60 24.65 33.41
CA PHE A 326 -2.03 24.77 33.76
C PHE A 326 -2.94 23.85 32.92
N VAL A 327 -2.38 23.00 32.05
CA VAL A 327 -3.10 21.92 31.38
C VAL A 327 -2.29 20.63 31.62
N PRO A 328 -2.60 19.83 32.64
CA PRO A 328 -1.85 18.61 32.93
C PRO A 328 -2.07 17.60 31.79
N MET A 329 -1.12 17.51 30.87
CA MET A 329 -1.15 16.53 29.79
C MET A 329 -0.25 15.35 30.12
N THR A 330 -0.83 14.17 30.11
CA THR A 330 -0.13 12.89 30.07
C THR A 330 -0.42 12.20 28.74
N CYS A 331 0.59 11.56 28.17
CA CYS A 331 0.47 10.85 26.91
C CYS A 331 0.74 9.36 27.11
N THR A 332 -0.24 8.52 26.79
CA THR A 332 -0.04 7.10 26.60
C THR A 332 -0.03 6.79 25.11
N SER A 333 0.81 5.86 24.70
CA SER A 333 1.03 5.55 23.27
C SER A 333 1.33 4.08 23.08
N THR A 334 0.84 3.51 21.98
CA THR A 334 1.19 2.18 21.50
C THR A 334 1.44 2.21 19.99
N TRP A 335 2.19 1.25 19.47
CA TRP A 335 2.43 1.14 18.04
C TRP A 335 2.35 -0.31 17.55
N MET A 336 2.09 -0.49 16.26
CA MET A 336 1.99 -1.81 15.62
C MET A 336 2.35 -1.73 14.14
N LEU A 337 3.01 -2.76 13.62
CA LEU A 337 3.12 -2.99 12.17
C LEU A 337 2.02 -3.93 11.70
N THR A 338 1.27 -3.56 10.65
CA THR A 338 0.15 -4.39 10.17
C THR A 338 -0.08 -4.33 8.67
N ARG A 339 -0.40 -5.50 8.11
CA ARG A 339 -0.96 -5.66 6.75
C ARG A 339 -2.46 -5.90 6.76
N ARG A 340 -3.06 -6.05 7.94
CA ARG A 340 -4.50 -6.33 8.08
C ARG A 340 -5.32 -5.13 7.62
N ARG A 341 -6.40 -5.44 6.89
CA ARG A 341 -7.44 -4.50 6.48
C ARG A 341 -8.81 -5.15 6.81
N PRO A 342 -9.74 -4.45 7.47
CA PRO A 342 -9.62 -3.10 8.05
C PRO A 342 -8.52 -3.00 9.13
N LEU A 343 -8.11 -1.77 9.46
CA LEU A 343 -7.04 -1.53 10.44
C LEU A 343 -7.47 -2.02 11.83
N PRO A 344 -6.59 -2.67 12.61
CA PRO A 344 -6.92 -3.26 13.92
C PRO A 344 -6.98 -2.21 15.04
N LEU A 345 -7.75 -1.15 14.85
CA LEU A 345 -7.81 -0.01 15.77
C LEU A 345 -8.34 -0.39 17.16
N ASP A 346 -9.34 -1.27 17.23
CA ASP A 346 -9.90 -1.72 18.50
C ASP A 346 -8.88 -2.48 19.35
N THR A 347 -8.03 -3.29 18.72
CA THR A 347 -6.95 -4.01 19.42
C THR A 347 -5.94 -3.04 20.01
N MET A 348 -5.56 -1.99 19.26
CA MET A 348 -4.64 -0.96 19.75
C MET A 348 -5.25 -0.15 20.89
N ARG A 349 -6.54 0.19 20.78
CA ARG A 349 -7.27 0.90 21.84
C ARG A 349 -7.31 0.09 23.14
N SER A 350 -7.66 -1.20 23.07
CA SER A 350 -7.64 -2.07 24.25
C SER A 350 -6.26 -2.18 24.90
N GLN A 351 -5.19 -2.26 24.10
CA GLN A 351 -3.81 -2.26 24.63
C GLN A 351 -3.49 -0.96 25.38
N LEU A 352 -3.94 0.16 24.83
CA LEU A 352 -3.68 1.48 25.38
C LEU A 352 -4.52 1.77 26.64
N ASP A 353 -5.76 1.27 26.70
CA ASP A 353 -6.59 1.35 27.90
C ASP A 353 -6.00 0.51 29.05
N ILE A 354 -5.47 -0.68 28.76
CA ILE A 354 -4.73 -1.48 29.75
C ILE A 354 -3.50 -0.73 30.25
N ALA A 355 -2.70 -0.16 29.34
CA ALA A 355 -1.51 0.62 29.71
C ALA A 355 -1.86 1.84 30.57
N THR A 356 -2.96 2.53 30.24
CA THR A 356 -3.45 3.67 31.03
C THR A 356 -3.89 3.23 32.44
N ALA A 357 -4.67 2.14 32.55
CA ALA A 357 -5.12 1.62 33.84
C ALA A 357 -3.95 1.21 34.76
N HIS A 358 -2.81 0.80 34.20
CA HIS A 358 -1.59 0.53 34.95
C HIS A 358 -0.86 1.80 35.43
N LEU A 359 -0.93 2.90 34.67
CA LEU A 359 -0.37 4.20 35.09
C LEU A 359 -1.22 4.87 36.18
N GLU A 360 -2.54 4.67 36.16
CA GLU A 360 -3.49 5.25 37.11
C GLU A 360 -3.65 4.42 38.40
N TRP A 361 -2.78 3.43 38.65
CA TRP A 361 -2.86 2.57 39.82
C TRP A 361 -2.01 3.11 41.00
N PRO A 362 -2.58 3.33 42.20
CA PRO A 362 -3.97 3.08 42.61
C PRO A 362 -4.92 4.21 42.13
N PRO A 363 -6.23 3.90 41.92
CA PRO A 363 -7.18 4.84 41.32
C PRO A 363 -7.19 6.18 42.06
N VAL A 364 -7.08 7.26 41.29
CA VAL A 364 -7.06 8.66 41.77
C VAL A 364 -8.37 9.06 42.47
N SER A 365 -9.37 8.18 42.51
CA SER A 365 -10.57 8.34 43.32
C SER A 365 -11.05 7.00 43.85
N GLY A 366 -10.77 6.74 45.13
CA GLY A 366 -11.29 5.60 45.88
C GLY A 366 -10.30 5.09 46.90
N THR A 367 -10.60 5.29 48.18
CA THR A 367 -9.83 4.77 49.31
C THR A 367 -9.65 3.25 49.20
N LEU A 368 -8.41 2.80 49.12
CA LEU A 368 -7.98 1.40 49.10
C LEU A 368 -8.43 0.59 50.35
N ALA A 369 -9.03 1.25 51.34
CA ALA A 369 -9.45 0.68 52.61
C ALA A 369 -10.77 -0.12 52.55
N ASP A 370 -11.63 0.11 51.56
CA ASP A 370 -12.98 -0.51 51.53
C ASP A 370 -13.06 -1.85 50.79
N HIS A 371 -12.00 -2.30 50.10
CA HIS A 371 -12.02 -3.57 49.35
C HIS A 371 -11.23 -4.72 50.00
N ILE A 372 -10.34 -4.44 50.95
CA ILE A 372 -9.50 -5.48 51.59
C ILE A 372 -10.14 -6.03 52.88
N LEU A 373 -11.11 -5.33 53.47
CA LEU A 373 -11.80 -5.78 54.70
C LEU A 373 -13.10 -6.57 54.47
N SER A 374 -13.59 -6.71 53.23
CA SER A 374 -14.83 -7.46 52.94
C SER A 374 -14.64 -8.87 52.38
N GLN A 375 -13.41 -9.31 52.10
CA GLN A 375 -13.14 -10.64 51.52
C GLN A 375 -12.34 -11.59 52.41
N THR A 376 -12.04 -11.22 53.66
CA THR A 376 -11.15 -12.02 54.53
C THR A 376 -11.75 -12.47 55.86
N ASP A 377 -13.08 -12.47 56.04
CA ASP A 377 -13.67 -12.87 57.34
C ASP A 377 -14.93 -13.74 57.30
N GLN A 378 -15.17 -14.53 56.25
CA GLN A 378 -16.21 -15.58 56.29
C GLN A 378 -15.84 -16.86 55.52
N LEU A 379 -14.78 -17.56 55.94
CA LEU A 379 -14.65 -19.02 55.81
C LEU A 379 -13.77 -19.58 56.96
N LEU A 380 -14.39 -19.68 58.14
CA LEU A 380 -14.25 -20.65 59.28
C LEU A 380 -12.98 -21.55 59.39
N PRO A 381 -12.48 -21.87 60.62
CA PRO A 381 -13.22 -22.80 61.51
C PRO A 381 -13.01 -22.68 63.04
N ALA A 382 -14.06 -23.04 63.79
CA ALA A 382 -13.98 -23.62 65.15
C ALA A 382 -15.29 -24.40 65.38
N TYR A 383 -15.32 -25.74 65.30
CA TYR A 383 -15.13 -26.64 66.45
C TYR A 383 -15.05 -25.91 67.79
N TRP A 384 -16.16 -25.80 68.51
CA TRP A 384 -16.54 -26.54 69.72
C TRP A 384 -17.91 -26.08 70.19
#